data_AF-A0A5D4NJ17-F1
#
_entry.id   AF-A0A5D4NJ17-F1
#
_cell.length_a   1.000
_cell.length_b   1.000
_cell.length_c   1.000
_cell.angle_alpha   90.00
_cell.angle_beta   90.00
_cell.angle_gamma   90.00
#
_symmetry.space_group_name_H-M   'P 1'
#
loop_
_entity.id
_entity.type
_entity.pdbx_description
1 polymer ?
#
loop_
_entity_poly.entity_id
_entity_poly.type
_entity_poly.pdbx_seq_one_letter_code
_entity_poly.pdbx_strand_id
1 'polypeptide(L)'
;MFGNFEKKTGVKMDDIMKLAQSFQNTNFKDEKQVRTMIKKVSSLAGKPVSREKEEMLVKAITSGKVPKDMNEIQKMMNKKK
;
A
#
# COMPACT_ATOMS: atom_id res chain seq x y z
N MET A 1 -11.42 -13.31 -9.64
CA MET A 1 -11.01 -12.75 -8.33
C MET A 1 -10.40 -11.35 -8.43
N PHE A 2 -9.83 -10.95 -9.56
CA PHE A 2 -9.17 -9.64 -9.71
C PHE A 2 -10.10 -8.47 -10.11
N GLY A 3 -11.15 -8.73 -10.90
CA GLY A 3 -12.06 -7.67 -11.37
C GLY A 3 -12.85 -6.94 -10.26
N ASN A 4 -13.02 -7.54 -9.08
CA ASN A 4 -13.70 -6.86 -7.95
C ASN A 4 -12.81 -5.84 -7.24
N PHE A 5 -11.48 -6.01 -7.29
CA PHE A 5 -10.56 -5.01 -6.74
C PHE A 5 -10.52 -3.80 -7.67
N GLU A 6 -10.31 -4.03 -8.97
CA GLU A 6 -10.27 -2.96 -9.98
C GLU A 6 -11.58 -2.15 -10.00
N LYS A 7 -12.74 -2.80 -9.90
CA LYS A 7 -14.04 -2.11 -9.80
C LYS A 7 -14.22 -1.28 -8.53
N LYS A 8 -13.61 -1.68 -7.41
CA LYS A 8 -13.76 -0.99 -6.11
C LYS A 8 -12.74 0.13 -5.92
N THR A 9 -11.55 -0.02 -6.49
CA THR A 9 -10.45 0.93 -6.29
C THR A 9 -10.21 1.81 -7.51
N GLY A 10 -10.73 1.43 -8.68
CA GLY A 10 -10.44 2.09 -9.95
C GLY A 10 -9.03 1.81 -10.48
N VAL A 11 -8.28 0.94 -9.81
CA VAL A 11 -6.88 0.68 -10.14
C VAL A 11 -6.74 -0.61 -10.94
N LYS A 12 -6.00 -0.54 -12.06
CA LYS A 12 -5.67 -1.70 -12.88
C LYS A 12 -4.70 -2.63 -12.17
N MET A 13 -4.96 -3.93 -12.26
CA MET A 13 -4.13 -4.95 -11.62
C MET A 13 -2.70 -4.96 -12.17
N ASP A 14 -2.53 -4.69 -13.46
CA ASP A 14 -1.22 -4.60 -14.13
C ASP A 14 -0.36 -3.48 -13.53
N ASP A 15 -0.95 -2.33 -13.23
CA ASP A 15 -0.22 -1.19 -12.65
C ASP A 15 0.17 -1.46 -11.20
N ILE A 16 -0.68 -2.17 -10.44
CA ILE A 16 -0.35 -2.64 -9.09
C ILE A 16 0.80 -3.65 -9.13
N MET A 17 0.77 -4.61 -10.07
CA MET A 17 1.82 -5.61 -10.20
C MET A 17 3.16 -4.97 -10.57
N LYS A 18 3.18 -4.02 -11.52
CA LYS A 18 4.39 -3.25 -11.87
C LYS A 18 4.93 -2.45 -10.69
N LEU A 19 4.05 -1.80 -9.92
CA LEU A 19 4.46 -1.11 -8.70
C LEU A 19 5.05 -2.10 -7.70
N ALA A 20 4.38 -3.20 -7.42
CA ALA A 20 4.85 -4.23 -6.49
C ALA A 20 6.26 -4.70 -6.89
N GLN A 21 6.49 -5.02 -8.16
CA GLN A 21 7.81 -5.39 -8.69
C GLN A 21 8.87 -4.29 -8.47
N SER A 22 8.51 -3.03 -8.70
CA SER A 22 9.43 -1.91 -8.45
C SER A 22 9.79 -1.72 -6.97
N PHE A 23 8.91 -2.17 -6.07
CA PHE A 23 9.09 -2.03 -4.63
C PHE A 23 9.54 -3.30 -3.92
N GLN A 24 9.65 -4.45 -4.61
CA GLN A 24 10.14 -5.70 -4.01
C GLN A 24 11.56 -5.54 -3.40
N ASN A 25 12.38 -4.65 -3.97
CA ASN A 25 13.73 -4.33 -3.48
C ASN A 25 13.79 -3.05 -2.62
N THR A 26 12.65 -2.45 -2.29
CA THR A 26 12.58 -1.19 -1.53
C THR A 26 12.64 -1.47 -0.03
N ASN A 27 13.38 -0.65 0.71
CA ASN A 27 13.49 -0.78 2.15
C ASN A 27 12.29 -0.10 2.84
N PHE A 28 11.31 -0.90 3.27
CA PHE A 28 10.14 -0.42 4.01
C PHE A 28 10.44 0.16 5.41
N LYS A 29 11.71 0.11 5.85
CA LYS A 29 12.16 0.81 7.06
C LYS A 29 12.62 2.25 6.78
N ASP A 30 12.87 2.60 5.53
CA ASP A 30 13.28 3.95 5.13
C ASP A 30 12.05 4.81 4.84
N GLU A 31 11.82 5.81 5.70
CA GLU A 31 10.73 6.77 5.54
C GLU A 31 10.70 7.44 4.16
N LYS A 32 11.85 7.79 3.58
CA LYS A 32 11.90 8.47 2.27
C LYS A 32 11.39 7.55 1.15
N GLN A 33 11.75 6.26 1.24
CA GLN A 33 11.31 5.26 0.26
C GLN A 33 9.82 4.95 0.43
N VAL A 34 9.36 4.77 1.67
CA VAL A 34 7.95 4.57 2.00
C VAL A 34 7.09 5.75 1.54
N ARG A 35 7.56 6.98 1.76
CA ARG A 35 6.89 8.20 1.34
C ARG A 35 6.72 8.26 -0.19
N THR A 36 7.79 7.95 -0.92
CA THR A 36 7.77 7.87 -2.39
C THR A 36 6.79 6.81 -2.89
N MET A 37 6.75 5.64 -2.24
CA MET A 37 5.80 4.58 -2.56
C MET A 37 4.35 5.04 -2.36
N ILE A 38 4.03 5.64 -1.21
CA ILE A 38 2.68 6.14 -0.90
C ILE A 38 2.21 7.12 -1.98
N LYS A 39 3.06 8.06 -2.41
CA LYS A 39 2.72 9.02 -3.47
C LYS A 39 2.44 8.35 -4.82
N LYS A 40 3.25 7.36 -5.20
CA LYS A 40 3.05 6.62 -6.45
C LYS A 40 1.73 5.84 -6.42
N VAL A 41 1.43 5.16 -5.31
CA VAL A 41 0.18 4.42 -5.13
C VAL A 41 -1.02 5.37 -5.07
N SER A 42 -0.90 6.51 -4.40
CA SER A 42 -1.98 7.51 -4.30
C SER A 42 -2.32 8.12 -5.66
N SER A 43 -1.29 8.40 -6.46
CA SER A 43 -1.44 8.88 -7.83
C SER A 43 -2.13 7.84 -8.71
N LEU A 44 -1.74 6.57 -8.58
CA LEU A 44 -2.36 5.49 -9.34
C LEU A 44 -3.82 5.25 -8.93
N ALA A 45 -4.11 5.33 -7.63
CA ALA A 45 -5.47 5.21 -7.10
C ALA A 45 -6.34 6.46 -7.30
N GLY A 46 -5.80 7.54 -7.86
CA GLY A 46 -6.49 8.81 -8.00
C GLY A 46 -6.98 9.40 -6.66
N LYS A 47 -6.33 9.02 -5.54
CA LYS A 47 -6.75 9.46 -4.20
C LYS A 47 -5.73 10.44 -3.63
N PRO A 48 -6.10 11.72 -3.42
CA PRO A 48 -5.18 12.68 -2.82
C PRO A 48 -4.92 12.31 -1.35
N VAL A 49 -3.64 12.36 -0.98
CA VAL A 49 -3.17 12.11 0.39
C VAL A 49 -2.69 13.46 0.94
N SER A 50 -3.31 13.93 2.01
CA SER A 50 -2.84 15.11 2.73
C SER A 50 -1.56 14.80 3.50
N ARG A 51 -0.77 15.83 3.83
CA ARG A 51 0.51 15.67 4.52
C ARG A 51 0.39 14.88 5.84
N GLU A 52 -0.66 15.12 6.60
CA GLU A 52 -0.95 14.40 7.85
C GLU A 52 -1.23 12.90 7.60
N LYS A 53 -2.01 12.58 6.56
CA LYS A 53 -2.28 11.18 6.17
C LYS A 53 -1.01 10.50 5.68
N GLU A 54 -0.17 11.20 4.94
CA GLU A 54 1.12 10.70 4.47
C GLU A 54 2.02 10.34 5.65
N GLU A 55 2.16 11.21 6.64
CA GLU A 55 2.94 10.95 7.86
C GLU A 55 2.37 9.78 8.67
N MET A 56 1.04 9.69 8.80
CA MET A 56 0.38 8.58 9.49
C MET A 56 0.67 7.24 8.79
N LEU A 57 0.60 7.20 7.46
CA LEU A 57 0.89 6.02 6.65
C LEU A 57 2.36 5.63 6.73
N VAL A 58 3.26 6.60 6.61
CA VAL A 58 4.70 6.40 6.78
C VAL A 58 4.99 5.76 8.13
N LYS A 59 4.48 6.36 9.22
CA LYS A 59 4.67 5.86 10.58
C LYS A 59 4.08 4.46 10.77
N ALA A 60 2.92 4.17 10.19
CA ALA A 60 2.30 2.84 10.27
C ALA A 60 3.16 1.76 9.57
N ILE A 61 3.71 2.08 8.40
CA ILE A 61 4.57 1.18 7.63
C ILE A 61 5.93 0.99 8.32
N THR A 62 6.60 2.07 8.69
CA THR A 62 7.93 2.02 9.32
C THR A 62 7.91 1.43 10.72
N SER A 63 6.82 1.60 11.48
CA SER A 63 6.63 0.97 12.80
C SER A 63 6.38 -0.55 12.73
N GLY A 64 6.33 -1.14 11.53
CA GLY A 64 6.15 -2.59 11.37
C GLY A 64 4.76 -3.09 11.74
N LYS A 65 3.78 -2.20 11.86
CA LYS A 65 2.37 -2.57 12.05
C LYS A 65 1.71 -3.05 10.76
N VAL A 66 2.44 -3.01 9.64
CA VAL A 66 1.96 -3.55 8.37
C VAL A 66 2.42 -5.00 8.25
N PRO A 67 1.47 -5.93 8.06
CA PRO A 67 1.77 -7.35 7.89
C PRO A 67 2.67 -7.56 6.67
N LYS A 68 3.74 -8.35 6.85
CA LYS A 68 4.74 -8.58 5.79
C LYS A 68 4.29 -9.61 4.77
N ASP A 69 3.33 -10.45 5.17
CA ASP A 69 2.83 -11.57 4.37
C ASP A 69 1.32 -11.52 4.17
N MET A 70 0.86 -12.09 3.05
CA MET A 70 -0.57 -12.20 2.71
C MET A 70 -1.38 -12.90 3.81
N ASN A 71 -0.81 -13.90 4.48
CA ASN A 71 -1.45 -14.60 5.59
C ASN A 71 -1.71 -13.67 6.79
N GLU A 72 -0.80 -12.74 7.08
CA GLU A 72 -1.00 -11.76 8.15
C GLU A 72 -2.00 -10.66 7.73
N ILE A 73 -1.97 -10.26 6.44
CA ILE A 73 -2.98 -9.34 5.87
C ILE A 73 -4.38 -9.93 6.01
N GLN A 74 -4.55 -11.21 5.64
CA GLN A 74 -5.82 -11.93 5.79
C GLN A 74 -6.26 -12.00 7.25
N LYS A 75 -5.35 -12.25 8.20
CA LYS A 75 -5.67 -12.24 9.63
C LYS A 75 -6.12 -10.86 10.12
N MET A 76 -5.53 -9.77 9.63
CA MET A 76 -5.98 -8.41 9.97
C MET A 76 -7.34 -8.07 9.36
N MET A 77 -7.59 -8.47 8.11
CA MET A 77 -8.88 -8.26 7.44
C MET A 77 -9.99 -9.11 8.08
N ASN A 78 -9.70 -10.35 8.48
CA ASN A 78 -10.65 -11.23 9.15
C ASN A 78 -10.85 -10.90 10.63
N LYS A 79 -9.97 -10.11 11.27
CA LYS A 79 -10.13 -9.65 12.66
C LYS A 79 -11.23 -8.61 12.86
N LYS A 80 -11.97 -8.24 11.81
CA LYS A 80 -13.22 -7.47 11.92
C LYS A 80 -14.45 -8.39 11.95
N LYS A 81 -14.45 -9.38 12.84
CA LYS A 81 -15.66 -10.07 13.30
C LYS A 81 -15.88 -9.73 14.77
#